data_AF-A0A1X7LHA7-F1
#
_entry.id   AF-A0A1X7LHA7-F1
#
_cell.length_a   1.000
_cell.length_b   1.000
_cell.length_c   1.000
_cell.angle_alpha   90.00
_cell.angle_beta   90.00
_cell.angle_gamma   90.00
#
_symmetry.space_group_name_H-M   'P 1'
#
loop_
_entity.id
_entity.type
_entity.pdbx_description
1 polymer ?
#
loop_
_entity_poly.entity_id
_entity_poly.type
_entity_poly.pdbx_seq_one_letter_code
_entity_poly.pdbx_strand_id
1 'polypeptide(L)' 'MTSKNRITVNLSDDEHLALEALAARSKVSKAWIARHAICELLERSARDELQLPLPLLGQRGGGKK' A
#
# COMPACT_ATOMS: atom_id res chain seq x y z
N MET A 1 6.52 -14.20 17.55
CA MET A 1 5.11 -14.27 17.12
C MET A 1 4.87 -13.14 16.14
N THR A 2 4.56 -13.44 14.88
CA THR A 2 4.16 -12.38 13.93
C THR A 2 2.72 -11.98 14.26
N SER A 3 2.56 -10.81 14.89
CA SER A 3 1.25 -10.19 15.05
C SER A 3 0.63 -9.99 13.67
N LYS A 4 -0.48 -10.69 13.39
CA LYS A 4 -1.26 -10.49 12.17
C LYS A 4 -2.05 -9.19 12.30
N ASN A 5 -1.41 -8.06 11.99
CA ASN A 5 -2.10 -6.78 11.91
C ASN A 5 -3.08 -6.83 10.73
N ARG A 6 -4.38 -6.89 11.02
CA ARG A 6 -5.45 -6.94 10.02
C ARG A 6 -5.88 -5.52 9.67
N ILE A 7 -5.91 -5.22 8.36
CA ILE A 7 -6.42 -3.96 7.82
C ILE A 7 -7.67 -4.29 7.00
N THR A 8 -8.69 -3.44 7.10
CA THR A 8 -9.90 -3.49 6.28
C THR A 8 -10.02 -2.16 5.53
N VAL A 9 -10.25 -2.23 4.23
CA VAL A 9 -10.44 -1.07 3.36
C VAL A 9 -11.80 -1.19 2.68
N ASN A 10 -12.50 -0.08 2.56
CA ASN A 10 -13.73 -0.02 1.75
C ASN A 10 -13.32 0.23 0.30
N LEU A 11 -13.90 -0.53 -0.62
CA LEU A 11 -13.75 -0.37 -2.05
C LEU A 11 -15.13 -0.08 -2.62
N SER A 12 -15.19 0.75 -3.65
CA SER A 12 -16.35 0.79 -4.54
C SER A 12 -16.53 -0.56 -5.24
N ASP A 13 -17.72 -0.80 -5.79
CA ASP A 13 -18.00 -2.04 -6.53
C ASP A 13 -17.06 -2.19 -7.74
N ASP A 14 -16.79 -1.11 -8.46
CA ASP A 14 -15.86 -1.11 -9.60
C ASP A 14 -14.43 -1.47 -9.18
N GLU A 15 -13.93 -0.92 -8.07
CA GLU A 15 -12.61 -1.25 -7.53
C GLU A 15 -12.54 -2.72 -7.07
N HIS A 16 -13.61 -3.23 -6.45
CA HIS A 16 -13.67 -4.63 -6.04
C HIS A 16 -13.60 -5.57 -7.24
N LEU A 17 -14.39 -5.29 -8.29
CA LEU A 17 -14.41 -6.08 -9.52
C LEU A 17 -13.07 -6.03 -10.25
N ALA A 18 -12.43 -4.85 -10.31
CA ALA A 18 -11.10 -4.70 -10.91
C ALA A 18 -10.04 -5.51 -10.13
N LEU A 19 -10.07 -5.46 -8.80
CA LEU A 19 -9.16 -6.24 -7.95
C LEU A 19 -9.38 -7.75 -8.09
N GLU A 20 -10.64 -8.18 -8.18
CA GLU A 20 -11.01 -9.56 -8.41
C GLU A 20 -10.54 -10.08 -9.78
N ALA A 21 -10.75 -9.31 -10.83
CA ALA A 21 -10.27 -9.64 -12.17
C ALA A 21 -8.73 -9.74 -12.20
N LEU A 22 -8.02 -8.84 -11.51
CA LEU A 22 -6.56 -8.88 -11.41
C LEU A 22 -6.08 -10.13 -10.67
N ALA A 23 -6.71 -10.46 -9.54
CA ALA A 23 -6.41 -11.67 -8.77
C ALA A 23 -6.58 -12.95 -9.61
N ALA A 24 -7.70 -13.04 -10.34
CA ALA A 24 -7.99 -14.17 -11.22
C ALA A 24 -6.97 -14.30 -12.36
N ARG A 25 -6.66 -13.19 -13.04
CA ARG A 25 -5.68 -13.17 -14.15
C ARG A 25 -4.27 -13.56 -13.71
N SER A 26 -3.85 -13.11 -12.52
CA SER A 26 -2.52 -13.36 -11.98
C SER A 26 -2.42 -14.64 -11.14
N LYS A 27 -3.53 -15.37 -10.93
CA LYS A 27 -3.60 -16.59 -10.10
C LYS A 27 -3.07 -16.39 -8.67
N VAL A 28 -3.35 -15.23 -8.07
CA VAL A 28 -2.95 -14.86 -6.71
C VAL A 28 -4.17 -14.40 -5.91
N SER A 29 -4.05 -14.37 -4.58
CA SER A 29 -5.16 -13.89 -3.74
C SER A 29 -5.24 -12.36 -3.72
N LYS A 30 -6.45 -11.83 -3.49
CA LYS A 30 -6.69 -10.39 -3.26
C LYS A 30 -5.81 -9.84 -2.13
N ALA A 31 -5.63 -10.63 -1.07
CA ALA A 31 -4.77 -10.29 0.07
C ALA A 31 -3.28 -10.21 -0.31
N TRP A 32 -2.80 -11.06 -1.22
CA TRP A 32 -1.43 -11.00 -1.73
C TRP A 32 -1.21 -9.71 -2.52
N ILE A 33 -2.15 -9.34 -3.40
CA ILE A 33 -2.08 -8.10 -4.18
C ILE A 33 -2.06 -6.88 -3.25
N ALA A 34 -2.98 -6.83 -2.28
CA ALA A 34 -3.02 -5.75 -1.30
C ALA A 34 -1.70 -5.63 -0.52
N ARG A 35 -1.14 -6.77 -0.09
CA ARG A 35 0.15 -6.80 0.61
C ARG A 35 1.30 -6.28 -0.27
N HIS A 36 1.33 -6.67 -1.53
CA HIS A 36 2.33 -6.24 -2.50
C HIS A 36 2.25 -4.74 -2.76
N ALA A 37 1.05 -4.22 -3.03
CA ALA A 37 0.81 -2.79 -3.23
C ALA A 37 1.24 -1.96 -2.00
N ILE A 38 0.99 -2.46 -0.79
CA ILE A 38 1.46 -1.81 0.46
C ILE A 38 2.99 -1.80 0.54
N CYS A 39 3.68 -2.92 0.24
CA CYS A 39 5.15 -2.94 0.20
C CYS A 39 5.69 -1.93 -0.80
N GLU A 40 5.20 -1.98 -2.04
CA GLU A 40 5.64 -1.13 -3.14
C GLU A 40 5.46 0.36 -2.81
N LEU A 41 4.31 0.71 -2.23
CA LEU A 41 4.03 2.07 -1.77
C LEU A 41 5.02 2.53 -0.70
N LEU A 42 5.29 1.71 0.31
CA LEU A 42 6.22 2.02 1.39
C LEU A 42 7.65 2.16 0.89
N GLU A 43 8.09 1.26 0.00
CA GLU A 43 9.42 1.28 -0.59
C GLU A 43 9.65 2.54 -1.42
N ARG A 44 8.69 2.90 -2.28
CA ARG A 44 8.76 4.12 -3.09
C ARG A 44 8.70 5.39 -2.25
N SER A 45 7.89 5.40 -1.18
CA SER A 45 7.83 6.52 -0.24
C SER A 45 9.16 6.72 0.48
N ALA A 46 9.83 5.62 0.86
CA ALA A 46 11.15 5.67 1.52
C ALA A 46 12.26 6.21 0.60
N ARG A 47 12.09 6.11 -0.72
CA ARG A 47 13.03 6.62 -1.74
C ARG A 47 12.73 8.04 -2.20
N ASP A 48 11.71 8.71 -1.63
CA ASP A 48 11.22 10.03 -2.08
C ASP A 48 10.77 10.03 -3.56
N GLU A 49 10.52 8.85 -4.14
CA GLU A 49 10.10 8.69 -5.56
C GLU A 49 8.61 9.02 -5.75
N LEU A 50 7.86 9.01 -4.65
CA LEU A 50 6.45 9.35 -4.63
C LEU A 50 6.25 10.55 -3.70
N GLN A 51 6.15 11.75 -4.29
CA GLN A 51 5.52 12.89 -3.61
C GLN A 51 4.03 12.62 -3.46
N LEU A 52 3.67 11.71 -2.55
CA LEU A 52 2.28 11.49 -2.20
C LEU A 52 1.81 12.69 -1.39
N PRO A 53 0.60 13.21 -1.63
CA PRO A 53 -0.07 14.14 -0.72
C PRO A 53 -0.59 13.39 0.51
N LEU A 54 0.22 12.48 1.08
CA LEU A 54 -0.01 12.02 2.43
C LEU A 54 0.38 13.19 3.33
N PRO A 55 -0.50 13.65 4.23
CA PRO A 55 -0.09 14.56 5.29
C PRO A 55 0.83 13.79 6.24
N LEU A 56 2.07 13.57 5.81
CA LEU A 56 3.15 13.06 6.63
C LEU A 56 3.46 14.17 7.61
N LEU A 57 2.72 14.18 8.73
CA LEU A 57 3.00 15.01 9.89
C LEU A 57 4.42 14.68 10.37
N GLY A 58 5.40 15.42 9.87
CA GLY A 58 6.78 15.30 10.27
C GLY A 58 7.75 14.91 9.17
N GLN A 59 7.76 15.64 8.06
CA GLN A 59 9.06 16.03 7.48
C GLN A 59 9.74 17.02 8.44
N ARG A 60 10.12 16.53 9.64
CA ARG A 60 11.11 17.21 10.45
C ARG A 60 12.44 16.98 9.74
N GLY A 61 12.72 17.85 8.78
CA GLY A 61 14.08 18.22 8.47
C GLY A 61 14.77 18.60 9.78
N GLY A 62 15.66 17.74 10.23
CA GLY A 62 16.69 18.00 11.22
C GLY A 62 17.82 17.05 10.84
N GLY A 63 18.71 17.43 9.94
CA GLY A 63 19.56 18.59 10.09
C GLY A 63 20.87 18.08 10.70
N LYS A 64 21.90 17.96 9.86
CA LYS A 64 23.28 17.65 10.21
C LYS A 64 23.72 18.34 11.51
N LYS A 65 24.31 17.59 12.44
CA LYS A 65 25.74 17.69 12.78
C LYS A 65 26.16 16.53 13.67
#